data_AF-A0A1F9E4J1-F1
#
_entry.id   AF-A0A1F9E4J1-F1
#
_cell.length_a   1.000
_cell.length_b   1.000
_cell.length_c   1.000
_cell.angle_alpha   90.00
_cell.angle_beta   90.00
_cell.angle_gamma   90.00
#
_symmetry.space_group_name_H-M   'P 1'
#
loop_
_entity.id
_entity.type
_entity.pdbx_description
1 polymer ?
#
loop_
_entity_poly.entity_id
_entity_poly.type
_entity_poly.pdbx_seq_one_letter_code
_entity_poly.pdbx_strand_id
1 'polypeptide(L)'
;MDKLQISDGDVAYSEHRKRLKERFRKGALDGFYNYEVLELFLTYAVPKKDVKPLAGRLFDRFKGLRGVFDASVDELREVDGVTENAPF
;
A
#
# COMPACT_ATOMS: atom_id res chain seq x y z
N MET A 1 30.66 -4.66 8.74
CA MET A 1 29.25 -5.11 8.74
C MET A 1 28.43 -3.96 9.30
N ASP A 2 28.09 -3.00 8.45
CA ASP A 2 27.32 -1.82 8.86
C ASP A 2 25.93 -2.24 9.32
N LYS A 3 25.62 -1.99 10.59
CA LYS A 3 24.24 -2.01 11.06
C LYS A 3 23.56 -0.81 10.40
N LEU A 4 22.76 -1.05 9.37
CA LEU A 4 21.85 -0.05 8.81
C LEU A 4 21.08 0.60 9.97
N GLN A 5 21.31 1.90 10.19
CA GLN A 5 20.50 2.71 11.11
C GLN A 5 19.08 2.74 10.55
N ILE A 6 18.16 2.02 11.19
CA ILE A 6 16.74 2.03 10.86
C ILE A 6 16.16 3.34 11.42
N SER A 7 15.47 4.12 10.59
CA SER A 7 14.84 5.37 11.04
C SER A 7 13.56 5.10 11.82
N ASP A 8 13.12 6.04 12.67
CA ASP A 8 11.86 5.94 13.39
C ASP A 8 10.65 5.78 12.44
N GLY A 9 10.72 6.40 11.25
CA GLY A 9 9.71 6.25 10.21
C GLY A 9 9.63 4.82 9.67
N ASP A 10 10.78 4.17 9.46
CA ASP A 10 10.84 2.78 8.99
C ASP A 10 10.27 1.80 10.04
N VAL A 11 10.55 2.05 11.33
CA VAL A 11 9.98 1.26 12.44
C VAL A 11 8.45 1.43 12.48
N ALA A 12 7.97 2.67 12.43
CA ALA A 12 6.54 2.96 12.46
C ALA A 12 5.79 2.32 11.29
N TYR A 13 6.36 2.38 10.07
CA TYR A 13 5.81 1.71 8.90
C TYR A 13 5.78 0.19 9.05
N SER A 14 6.87 -0.43 9.51
CA SER A 14 6.95 -1.88 9.71
C SER A 14 5.88 -2.37 10.70
N GLU A 15 5.70 -1.66 11.81
CA GLU A 15 4.67 -1.98 12.79
C GLU A 15 3.25 -1.74 12.26
N HIS A 16 3.03 -0.69 11.47
CA HIS A 16 1.75 -0.47 10.79
C HIS A 16 1.42 -1.63 9.84
N ARG A 17 2.37 -2.00 8.97
CA ARG A 17 2.25 -3.11 8.03
C ARG A 17 1.92 -4.42 8.74
N LYS A 18 2.57 -4.70 9.87
CA LYS A 18 2.32 -5.88 10.70
C LYS A 18 0.88 -5.90 11.22
N ARG A 19 0.41 -4.78 11.79
CA ARG A 19 -0.98 -4.64 12.29
C ARG A 19 -2.01 -4.81 11.17
N LEU A 20 -1.76 -4.25 9.99
CA LEU A 20 -2.67 -4.35 8.85
C LEU A 20 -2.84 -5.80 8.40
N LYS A 21 -1.73 -6.56 8.27
CA LYS A 21 -1.77 -7.99 7.92
C LYS A 21 -2.39 -8.86 9.01
N GLU A 22 -2.14 -8.54 10.28
CA GLU A 22 -2.71 -9.28 11.41
C GLU A 22 -4.23 -9.11 11.49
N ARG A 23 -4.73 -7.88 11.33
CA ARG A 23 -6.18 -7.60 11.23
C ARG A 23 -6.81 -8.42 10.12
N PHE A 24 -6.20 -8.41 8.93
CA PHE A 24 -6.71 -9.19 7.80
C PHE A 24 -6.77 -10.69 8.09
N ARG A 25 -5.74 -11.25 8.73
CA ARG A 25 -5.73 -12.68 9.08
C ARG A 25 -6.80 -13.06 10.11
N LYS A 26 -7.15 -12.15 11.02
CA LYS A 26 -8.13 -12.41 12.08
C LYS A 26 -9.58 -12.23 11.63
N GLY A 27 -9.84 -11.27 10.76
CA GLY A 27 -11.21 -10.85 10.42
C GLY A 27 -11.48 -10.60 8.94
N ALA A 28 -10.61 -11.06 8.04
CA ALA A 28 -10.65 -10.72 6.62
C ALA A 28 -10.73 -9.19 6.42
N LEU A 29 -11.67 -8.70 5.61
CA LEU A 29 -11.83 -7.27 5.33
C LEU A 29 -12.83 -6.58 6.27
N ASP A 30 -13.35 -7.26 7.29
CA ASP A 30 -14.28 -6.63 8.22
C ASP A 30 -13.60 -5.48 8.98
N GLY A 31 -14.29 -4.34 9.04
CA GLY A 31 -13.77 -3.11 9.64
C GLY A 31 -12.60 -2.45 8.89
N PHE A 32 -12.31 -2.82 7.63
CA PHE A 32 -11.38 -2.07 6.79
C PHE A 32 -12.08 -0.93 6.06
N TYR A 33 -11.47 0.25 6.03
CA TYR A 33 -11.84 1.29 5.08
C TYR A 33 -11.32 0.96 3.68
N ASN A 34 -12.01 1.42 2.62
CA ASN A 34 -11.61 1.19 1.23
C ASN A 34 -10.14 1.55 0.93
N TYR A 35 -9.61 2.62 1.54
CA TYR A 35 -8.20 2.99 1.36
C TYR A 35 -7.24 2.00 2.06
N GLU A 36 -7.63 1.44 3.21
CA GLU A 36 -6.84 0.42 3.92
C GLU A 36 -6.80 -0.90 3.13
N VAL A 37 -7.86 -1.21 2.38
CA VAL A 37 -7.89 -2.38 1.48
C VAL A 37 -6.85 -2.21 0.37
N LEU A 38 -6.76 -1.03 -0.24
CA LEU A 38 -5.74 -0.74 -1.25
C LEU A 38 -4.32 -0.79 -0.65
N GLU A 39 -4.14 -0.22 0.54
CA GLU A 39 -2.87 -0.26 1.26
C GLU A 39 -2.44 -1.70 1.60
N LEU A 40 -3.38 -2.55 2.00
CA LEU A 40 -3.15 -3.98 2.28
C LEU A 40 -2.70 -4.72 1.01
N PHE A 41 -3.37 -4.47 -0.12
CA PHE A 41 -3.01 -5.07 -1.41
C PHE A 41 -1.60 -4.69 -1.83
N LEU A 42 -1.28 -3.39 -1.82
CA LEU A 42 0.05 -2.88 -2.14
C LEU A 42 1.12 -3.40 -1.17
N THR A 43 0.76 -3.58 0.10
CA THR A 43 1.65 -4.16 1.13
C THR A 43 2.08 -5.61 0.81
N TYR A 44 1.26 -6.37 0.07
CA TYR A 44 1.64 -7.70 -0.43
C TYR A 44 2.46 -7.62 -1.73
N ALA A 45 2.13 -6.69 -2.60
CA ALA A 45 2.78 -6.57 -3.90
C ALA A 45 4.13 -5.86 -3.87
N VAL A 46 4.34 -4.92 -2.95
CA VAL A 46 5.55 -4.10 -2.83
C VAL A 46 6.23 -4.43 -1.49
N PRO A 47 7.20 -5.36 -1.48
CA PRO A 47 7.84 -5.77 -0.24
C PRO A 47 8.75 -4.68 0.33
N LYS A 48 8.73 -4.51 1.66
CA LYS A 48 9.70 -3.70 2.42
C LYS A 48 9.75 -2.19 2.05
N LYS A 49 8.66 -1.61 1.54
CA LYS A 49 8.56 -0.16 1.27
C LYS A 49 7.29 0.41 1.87
N ASP A 50 7.34 1.65 2.36
CA ASP A 50 6.12 2.35 2.76
C ASP A 50 5.20 2.60 1.56
N VAL A 51 4.06 1.92 1.54
CA VAL A 51 3.07 1.98 0.47
C VAL A 51 1.91 2.92 0.80
N LYS A 52 1.82 3.43 2.02
CA LYS A 52 0.72 4.31 2.44
C LYS A 52 0.63 5.57 1.57
N PRO A 53 1.75 6.26 1.24
CA PRO A 53 1.68 7.42 0.34
C PRO A 53 1.20 7.05 -1.07
N LEU A 54 1.61 5.89 -1.59
CA LEU A 54 1.18 5.41 -2.90
C LEU A 54 -0.32 5.08 -2.91
N ALA A 55 -0.80 4.37 -1.88
CA ALA A 55 -2.22 4.07 -1.72
C ALA A 55 -3.07 5.35 -1.71
N GLY A 56 -2.63 6.37 -0.97
CA GLY A 56 -3.28 7.67 -0.93
C GLY A 56 -3.35 8.35 -2.30
N ARG A 57 -2.21 8.45 -3.01
CA ARG A 57 -2.18 9.05 -4.35
C ARG A 57 -3.09 8.36 -5.36
N LEU A 58 -3.08 7.03 -5.37
CA LEU A 58 -3.96 6.22 -6.23
C LEU A 58 -5.43 6.47 -5.88
N PHE A 59 -5.76 6.42 -4.59
CA PHE A 59 -7.13 6.62 -4.12
C PHE A 59 -7.67 8.02 -4.49
N ASP A 60 -6.84 9.06 -4.35
CA ASP A 60 -7.21 10.45 -4.67
C ASP A 60 -7.34 10.70 -6.18
N ARG A 61 -6.41 10.15 -6.99
CA ARG A 61 -6.44 10.26 -8.45
C ARG A 61 -7.68 9.59 -9.03
N PHE A 62 -7.95 8.36 -8.62
CA PHE A 62 -9.00 7.51 -9.20
C PHE A 62 -10.31 7.50 -8.42
N LYS A 63 -10.47 8.38 -7.42
CA LYS A 63 -11.73 8.56 -6.67
C LYS A 63 -12.21 7.30 -5.95
N GLY A 64 -11.25 6.61 -5.36
CA GLY A 64 -11.49 5.48 -4.48
C GLY A 64 -11.15 4.12 -5.08
N LEU A 65 -11.35 3.08 -4.27
CA LEU A 65 -10.89 1.72 -4.55
C LEU A 65 -11.38 1.19 -5.90
N ARG A 66 -12.65 1.40 -6.24
CA ARG A 66 -13.21 0.96 -7.53
C ARG A 66 -12.51 1.61 -8.70
N GLY A 67 -12.32 2.93 -8.67
CA GLY A 67 -11.65 3.62 -9.78
C GLY A 67 -10.19 3.21 -9.93
N VAL A 68 -9.50 2.84 -8.84
CA VAL A 68 -8.14 2.29 -8.93
C VAL A 68 -8.13 0.95 -9.67
N PHE A 69 -9.11 0.08 -9.44
CA PHE A 69 -9.22 -1.20 -10.13
C PHE A 69 -9.78 -1.12 -11.54
N ASP A 70 -10.56 -0.08 -11.85
CA ASP A 70 -11.09 0.17 -13.19
C ASP A 70 -10.06 0.90 -14.10
N ALA A 71 -9.00 1.49 -13.53
CA ALA A 71 -7.96 2.19 -14.26
C ALA A 71 -7.08 1.23 -15.09
N SER A 72 -6.68 1.68 -16.27
CA SER A 72 -5.71 0.96 -17.10
C SER A 72 -4.30 1.01 -16.51
N VAL A 73 -3.44 0.07 -16.92
CA VAL A 73 -2.04 0.03 -16.51
C VAL A 73 -1.31 1.33 -16.87
N ASP A 74 -1.60 1.91 -18.03
CA ASP A 74 -0.97 3.15 -18.47
C ASP A 74 -1.39 4.34 -17.59
N GLU A 75 -2.67 4.46 -17.22
CA GLU A 75 -3.13 5.48 -16.28
C GLU A 75 -2.51 5.31 -14.88
N LEU A 76 -2.40 4.07 -14.40
CA LEU A 76 -1.79 3.78 -13.10
C LEU A 76 -0.30 4.19 -13.08
N ARG A 77 0.42 3.98 -14.18
CA ARG A 77 1.84 4.38 -14.34
C ARG A 77 2.07 5.89 -14.31
N GLU A 78 1.04 6.71 -14.54
CA GLU A 78 1.15 8.17 -14.39
C GLU A 78 1.25 8.60 -12.92
N VAL A 79 0.92 7.72 -11.97
CA VAL A 79 0.98 8.03 -10.54
C VAL A 79 2.39 7.81 -10.01
N ASP A 80 2.98 8.86 -9.44
CA ASP A 80 4.30 8.80 -8.81
C ASP A 80 4.40 7.64 -7.80
N GLY A 81 5.48 6.86 -7.88
CA GLY A 81 5.71 5.68 -7.07
C GLY A 81 5.12 4.37 -7.60
N VAL A 82 4.33 4.39 -8.69
CA VAL A 82 4.01 3.18 -9.45
C VAL A 82 5.25 2.80 -10.27
N THR A 83 5.70 1.54 -10.14
CA THR A 83 6.86 0.99 -10.85
C THR A 83 6.45 -0.28 -11.57
N GLU A 84 7.31 -0.85 -12.41
CA GLU A 84 7.02 -2.12 -13.13
C GLU A 84 6.65 -3.29 -12.21
N ASN A 85 7.04 -3.24 -10.92
CA ASN A 85 6.72 -4.27 -9.93
C ASN A 85 5.46 -3.96 -9.11
N ALA A 86 4.77 -2.85 -9.39
CA ALA A 86 3.45 -2.61 -8.82
C ALA A 86 2.48 -3.65 -9.41
N PRO A 87 1.52 -4.17 -8.62
CA PRO A 87 0.71 -5.35 -8.98
C PRO A 87 -0.37 -5.12 -10.05
N PHE A 88 -0.16 -4.17 -10.96
CA PHE A 88 -1.16 -3.73 -11.94
C PHE A 88 -0.70 -4.02 -13.36
#